data_AF-A0A392VP09-F1
#
_entry.id   AF-A0A392VP09-F1
#
_cell.length_a   1.000
_cell.length_b   1.000
_cell.length_c   1.000
_cell.angle_alpha   90.00
_cell.angle_beta   90.00
_cell.angle_gamma   90.00
#
_symmetry.space_group_name_H-M   'P 1'
#
loop_
_entity.id
_entity.type
_entity.pdbx_description
1 polymer ?
#
loop_
_entity_poly.entity_id
_entity_poly.type
_entity_poly.pdbx_seq_one_letter_code
_entity_poly.pdbx_strand_id
1 'polypeptide(L)' 'MAPFEALYGRKCRTPLCWFETGQSVVLGPELVQQTTEKIKRIREKMRASQSRQKSYADKRR' A
#
# COMPACT_ATOMS: atom_id res chain seq x y z
N MET A 1 11.31 22.21 19.24
CA MET A 1 11.48 20.75 19.44
C MET A 1 12.40 20.23 18.36
N ALA A 2 13.51 19.57 18.70
CA ALA A 2 14.40 19.01 17.68
C ALA A 2 13.70 17.79 17.02
N PRO A 3 13.77 17.63 15.68
CA PRO A 3 13.23 16.45 15.02
C PRO A 3 13.85 15.17 15.58
N PHE A 4 13.09 14.08 15.66
CA PHE A 4 13.55 12.77 16.16
C PHE A 4 14.87 12.32 15.50
N GLU A 5 15.04 12.63 14.22
CA GLU A 5 16.26 12.31 13.46
C GLU A 5 17.51 13.03 13.98
N ALA A 6 17.35 14.29 14.42
CA ALA A 6 18.44 15.07 14.99
C ALA A 6 18.79 14.62 16.43
N LEU A 7 17.82 14.09 17.17
CA LEU A 7 18.02 13.61 18.54
C LEU A 7 18.68 12.22 18.59
N TYR A 8 18.32 11.34 17.66
CA TYR A 8 18.72 9.94 17.72
C TYR A 8 19.58 9.47 16.54
N GLY A 9 19.86 10.35 15.57
CA GLY A 9 20.66 10.03 14.38
C GLY A 9 20.03 8.94 13.49
N ARG A 10 18.74 8.63 13.69
CA ARG A 10 18.01 7.60 12.96
C ARG A 10 16.82 8.20 12.24
N LYS A 11 16.67 7.83 10.96
CA LYS A 11 15.50 8.20 10.15
C LYS A 11 14.23 7.76 10.86
N CYS A 12 13.22 8.64 10.87
CA CYS A 12 11.92 8.32 11.44
C CYS A 12 11.32 7.11 10.71
N ARG A 13 11.02 6.02 11.44
CA ARG A 13 10.28 4.88 10.89
C ARG A 13 8.79 5.10 11.10
N THR A 14 8.11 5.61 10.08
CA THR A 14 6.64 5.67 10.02
C THR A 14 6.08 4.24 9.93
N PRO A 15 4.85 3.92 10.39
CA PRO A 15 4.27 2.58 10.27
C PRO A 15 4.25 2.01 8.84
N LEU A 16 4.27 2.89 7.82
CA LEU A 16 4.41 2.52 6.41
C LEU A 16 5.81 1.95 6.05
N CYS A 17 6.85 2.33 6.78
CA CYS A 17 8.25 1.93 6.57
C CYS A 17 8.63 0.62 7.30
N TRP A 18 7.68 0.00 8.03
CA TRP A 18 7.91 -1.28 8.71
C TRP A 18 7.93 -2.49 7.78
N PHE A 19 7.41 -2.35 6.55
CA PHE A 19 7.24 -3.49 5.63
C PHE A 19 8.55 -3.92 4.95
N GLU A 20 9.56 -3.06 4.89
CA GLU A 20 10.73 -3.25 4.02
C GLU A 20 11.85 -4.10 4.62
N THR A 21 11.94 -4.25 5.95
CA THR A 21 13.18 -4.77 6.57
C THR A 21 13.23 -6.29 6.80
N GLY A 22 12.19 -7.05 6.48
CA GLY A 22 12.19 -8.49 6.79
C GLY A 22 11.22 -9.40 6.05
N GLN A 23 10.28 -8.88 5.27
CA GLN A 23 9.30 -9.73 4.58
C GLN A 23 9.79 -10.26 3.24
N SER A 24 10.72 -9.58 2.54
CA SER A 24 11.13 -10.00 1.20
C SER A 24 12.09 -11.20 1.19
N VAL A 25 12.73 -11.51 2.32
CA VAL A 25 13.74 -12.60 2.41
C VAL A 25 13.12 -13.90 2.95
N VAL A 26 12.02 -13.83 3.70
CA VAL A 26 11.42 -15.00 4.37
C VAL A 26 10.27 -15.63 3.56
N LEU A 27 9.63 -14.87 2.68
CA LEU A 27 8.48 -15.36 1.91
C LEU A 27 8.96 -15.89 0.56
N GLY A 28 8.83 -17.20 0.37
CA GLY A 28 9.18 -17.85 -0.90
C GLY A 28 8.49 -17.20 -2.11
N PRO A 29 9.08 -17.35 -3.32
CA PRO A 29 8.60 -16.67 -4.54
C PRO A 29 7.13 -16.96 -4.86
N GLU A 30 6.63 -18.14 -4.48
CA GLU A 30 5.23 -18.51 -4.65
C GLU A 30 4.28 -17.62 -3.85
N LEU A 31 4.63 -17.28 -2.61
CA LEU A 31 3.79 -16.41 -1.79
C LEU A 31 3.81 -14.97 -2.29
N VAL A 32 4.96 -14.50 -2.79
CA VAL A 32 5.08 -13.20 -3.46
C VAL A 32 4.19 -13.14 -4.69
N GLN A 33 4.16 -14.20 -5.49
CA GLN A 33 3.31 -14.27 -6.69
C GLN A 33 1.82 -14.30 -6.33
N GLN A 34 1.42 -15.13 -5.36
CA GLN A 34 0.04 -15.20 -4.87
C GLN A 34 -0.46 -13.86 -4.28
N THR A 35 0.39 -13.17 -3.50
CA THR A 35 0.05 -11.86 -2.93
C THR A 35 -0.05 -10.79 -4.01
N THR A 36 0.85 -10.81 -4.99
CA THR A 36 0.81 -9.89 -6.14
C THR A 36 -0.48 -10.05 -6.94
N GLU A 37 -0.92 -11.29 -7.19
CA GLU A 37 -2.16 -11.56 -7.90
C GLU A 37 -3.39 -11.07 -7.10
N LYS A 38 -3.41 -11.31 -5.78
CA LYS A 38 -4.47 -10.79 -4.89
C LYS A 38 -4.50 -9.25 -4.90
N ILE A 39 -3.35 -8.59 -4.84
CA ILE A 39 -3.25 -7.12 -4.93
C ILE A 39 -3.82 -6.62 -6.26
N LYS A 40 -3.50 -7.28 -7.38
CA LYS A 40 -4.03 -6.92 -8.70
C LYS A 40 -5.56 -6.99 -8.73
N ARG A 41 -6.14 -8.08 -8.22
CA ARG A 41 -7.60 -8.25 -8.13
C ARG A 41 -8.26 -7.17 -7.27
N ILE A 42 -7.66 -6.79 -6.14
CA ILE A 42 -8.18 -5.72 -5.28
C ILE A 42 -8.15 -4.37 -6.01
N ARG A 43 -7.05 -4.03 -6.70
CA ARG A 43 -6.94 -2.80 -7.48
C ARG A 43 -7.99 -2.71 -8.59
N GLU A 44 -8.25 -3.80 -9.30
CA GLU A 44 -9.28 -3.85 -10.34
C GLU A 44 -10.69 -3.61 -9.75
N LYS A 45 -11.01 -4.26 -8.63
CA LYS A 45 -12.29 -4.04 -7.93
C LYS A 45 -12.45 -2.59 -7.43
N MET A 46 -11.39 -2.01 -6.87
CA MET A 46 -11.41 -0.61 -6.43
C MET A 46 -11.66 0.35 -7.59
N ARG A 47 -10.95 0.15 -8.71
CA ARG A 47 -11.16 0.95 -9.94
C ARG A 47 -12.58 0.81 -10.46
N ALA A 48 -13.11 -0.40 -10.52
CA ALA A 48 -14.48 -0.64 -10.97
C ALA A 48 -15.52 0.07 -10.08
N SER A 49 -15.34 0.01 -8.76
CA SER A 49 -16.20 0.70 -7.80
C SER A 49 -16.12 2.24 -7.97
N GLN A 50 -14.91 2.77 -8.10
CA GLN A 50 -14.69 4.20 -8.32
C GLN A 50 -15.31 4.69 -9.64
N SER A 51 -15.17 3.93 -10.73
CA SER A 51 -15.79 4.26 -12.01
C SER A 51 -17.33 4.24 -11.92
N ARG A 52 -17.91 3.28 -11.20
CA ARG A 52 -19.36 3.25 -10.95
C ARG A 52 -19.82 4.48 -10.16
N GLN A 53 -19.12 4.81 -9.07
CA GLN A 53 -19.41 6.00 -8.27
C GLN A 53 -19.35 7.27 -9.10
N LYS A 54 -18.31 7.45 -9.94
CA LYS A 54 -18.21 8.57 -10.87
C LYS A 54 -19.40 8.62 -11.84
N SER A 55 -19.74 7.49 -12.48
CA SER A 55 -20.89 7.44 -13.38
C SER A 55 -22.21 7.84 -12.70
N TYR A 56 -22.43 7.43 -11.46
CA TYR A 56 -23.60 7.86 -10.69
C TYR A 56 -23.59 9.36 -10.37
N ALA A 57 -22.44 9.92 -10.02
CA ALA A 57 -22.29 11.34 -9.75
C ALA A 57 -22.49 12.18 -11.03
N ASP A 58 -21.91 11.76 -12.15
CA ASP A 58 -22.00 12.46 -13.43
C ASP A 58 -23.44 12.46 -13.98
N LYS A 59 -24.20 11.37 -13.79
CA LYS A 59 -25.63 11.30 -14.17
C LYS A 59 -26.55 12.18 -13.32
N ARG A 60 -26.10 12.62 -12.14
CA ARG A 60 -26.87 13.46 -11.22
C ARG A 60 -26.53 14.95 -11.32
N ARG A 61 -25.64 15.31 -12.25
CA ARG A 61 -25.22 16.68 -12.54
C ARG A 61 -25.95 17.19 -13.78
#